data_AF-A0A101GMP9-F1
#
_entry.id   AF-A0A101GMP9-F1
#
_cell.length_a   1.000
_cell.length_b   1.000
_cell.length_c   1.000
_cell.angle_alpha   90.00
_cell.angle_beta   90.00
_cell.angle_gamma   90.00
#
_symmetry.space_group_name_H-M   'P 1'
#
loop_
_entity.id
_entity.type
_entity.pdbx_description
1 polymer ?
#
loop_
_entity_poly.entity_id
_entity_poly.type
_entity_poly.pdbx_seq_one_letter_code
_entity_poly.pdbx_strand_id
1 'polypeptide(L)'
;MSYKEPFHEETDPVWTEAGFLPPADCQRAVALLHRLAMDDEPVASLLSCVLAAAAKAGETGRSYRILDPTRLRRIAEEYGIEPTGRSDDEVARAVTLAIIGEYEVNMPEEHA
;
A
#
# COMPACT_ATOMS: atom_id res chain seq x y z
N MET A 1 -3.74 -4.23 34.00
CA MET A 1 -2.90 -3.69 32.92
C MET A 1 -3.07 -4.61 31.73
N SER A 2 -4.00 -4.30 30.81
CA SER A 2 -4.12 -5.07 29.58
C SER A 2 -3.01 -4.62 28.65
N TYR A 3 -2.03 -5.50 28.44
CA TYR A 3 -1.11 -5.37 27.33
C TYR A 3 -1.95 -5.50 26.08
N LYS A 4 -2.35 -4.35 25.52
CA LYS A 4 -2.87 -4.29 24.16
C LYS A 4 -1.64 -4.58 23.32
N GLU A 5 -1.42 -5.84 22.97
CA GLU A 5 -0.52 -6.18 21.87
C GLU A 5 -0.87 -5.21 20.74
N PRO A 6 0.10 -4.49 20.17
CA PRO A 6 -0.17 -3.71 18.98
C PRO A 6 -0.78 -4.71 18.00
N PHE A 7 -2.00 -4.46 17.55
CA PHE A 7 -2.59 -5.24 16.47
C PHE A 7 -1.72 -4.96 15.26
N HIS A 8 -0.65 -5.74 15.11
CA HIS A 8 0.17 -5.75 13.92
C HIS A 8 -0.69 -6.40 12.87
N GLU A 9 -1.12 -5.60 11.89
CA GLU A 9 -1.80 -6.17 10.74
C GLU A 9 -0.78 -7.03 9.98
N GLU A 10 -1.20 -8.17 9.43
CA GLU A 10 -0.30 -9.07 8.70
C GLU A 10 0.46 -8.38 7.56
N THR A 11 -0.09 -7.27 7.06
CA THR A 11 0.49 -6.43 6.01
C THR A 11 1.47 -5.38 6.53
N ASP A 12 1.59 -5.15 7.86
CA ASP A 12 2.51 -4.16 8.43
C ASP A 12 3.99 -4.37 8.03
N PRO A 13 4.51 -5.61 7.93
CA PRO A 13 5.87 -5.86 7.49
C PRO A 13 6.16 -5.27 6.10
N VAL A 14 5.19 -5.25 5.17
CA VAL A 14 5.38 -4.80 3.79
C VAL A 14 5.91 -3.36 3.74
N TRP A 15 5.45 -2.51 4.65
CA TRP A 15 5.85 -1.10 4.70
C TRP A 15 7.27 -0.95 5.24
N THR A 16 7.56 -1.62 6.36
CA THR A 16 8.90 -1.59 6.96
C THR A 16 9.95 -2.24 6.06
N GLU A 17 9.56 -3.28 5.31
CA GLU A 17 10.40 -3.93 4.30
C GLU A 17 10.55 -3.07 3.05
N ALA A 18 9.53 -2.31 2.67
CA ALA A 18 9.64 -1.33 1.61
C ALA A 18 10.43 -0.08 2.00
N GLY A 19 10.76 0.09 3.29
CA GLY A 19 11.54 1.22 3.78
C GLY A 19 10.73 2.51 3.94
N PHE A 20 9.41 2.44 4.06
CA PHE A 20 8.58 3.63 4.30
C PHE A 20 7.28 3.28 5.04
N LEU A 21 6.59 4.28 5.58
CA LEU A 21 5.26 4.13 6.15
C LEU A 21 4.28 5.07 5.42
N PRO A 22 3.25 4.54 4.76
CA PRO A 22 2.24 5.37 4.12
C PRO A 22 1.32 6.02 5.17
N PRO A 23 0.47 6.99 4.78
CA PRO A 23 -0.57 7.51 5.65
C PRO A 23 -1.43 6.38 6.24
N ALA A 24 -1.88 6.54 7.50
CA ALA A 24 -2.57 5.47 8.25
C ALA A 24 -3.85 4.95 7.56
N ASP A 25 -4.47 5.74 6.71
CA ASP A 25 -5.65 5.31 5.93
C ASP A 25 -5.25 4.34 4.81
N CYS A 26 -4.07 4.51 4.20
CA CYS A 26 -3.54 3.58 3.20
C CYS A 26 -3.15 2.24 3.83
N GLN A 27 -2.53 2.26 5.02
CA GLN A 27 -2.18 1.04 5.77
C GLN A 27 -3.45 0.22 6.07
N ARG A 28 -4.45 0.86 6.69
CA ARG A 28 -5.74 0.23 7.01
C ARG A 28 -6.47 -0.28 5.78
N ALA A 29 -6.35 0.42 4.65
CA ALA A 29 -6.99 0.00 3.41
C ALA A 29 -6.38 -1.28 2.85
N VAL A 30 -5.05 -1.39 2.81
CA VAL A 30 -4.36 -2.61 2.37
C VAL A 30 -4.66 -3.78 3.30
N ALA A 31 -4.68 -3.59 4.61
CA ALA A 31 -5.04 -4.66 5.53
C ALA A 31 -6.49 -5.14 5.38
N LEU A 32 -7.42 -4.22 5.07
CA LEU A 32 -8.81 -4.58 4.79
C LEU A 32 -8.94 -5.36 3.48
N LEU A 33 -8.26 -4.91 2.42
CA LEU A 33 -8.21 -5.60 1.13
C LEU A 33 -7.63 -7.00 1.28
N HIS A 34 -6.54 -7.12 2.03
CA HIS A 34 -5.90 -8.39 2.33
C HIS A 34 -6.83 -9.35 3.03
N ARG A 35 -7.53 -8.90 4.07
CA ARG A 35 -8.50 -9.74 4.79
C ARG A 35 -9.62 -10.23 3.87
N LEU A 36 -10.22 -9.31 3.10
CA LEU A 36 -11.32 -9.66 2.20
C LEU A 36 -10.87 -10.63 1.09
N ALA A 37 -9.68 -10.44 0.54
CA ALA A 37 -9.10 -11.37 -0.43
C ALA A 37 -8.88 -12.77 0.19
N MET A 38 -8.49 -12.85 1.46
CA MET A 38 -8.37 -14.12 2.19
C MET A 38 -9.71 -14.78 2.51
N ASP A 39 -10.80 -14.01 2.56
CA ASP A 39 -12.18 -14.47 2.78
C ASP A 39 -12.94 -14.73 1.45
N ASP A 40 -12.25 -14.72 0.29
CA ASP A 40 -12.83 -14.84 -1.06
C ASP A 40 -13.93 -13.79 -1.37
N GLU A 41 -13.95 -12.67 -0.64
CA GLU A 41 -14.92 -11.60 -0.84
C GLU A 41 -14.50 -10.68 -2.00
N PRO A 42 -15.45 -10.24 -2.86
CA PRO A 42 -15.14 -9.40 -4.01
C PRO A 42 -14.69 -8.00 -3.57
N VAL A 43 -13.38 -7.72 -3.71
CA VAL A 43 -12.77 -6.45 -3.31
C VAL A 43 -12.81 -5.35 -4.38
N ALA A 44 -13.20 -5.65 -5.63
CA ALA A 44 -13.09 -4.73 -6.76
C ALA A 44 -13.69 -3.31 -6.53
N SER A 45 -14.89 -3.22 -5.95
CA SER A 45 -15.51 -1.92 -5.65
C SER A 45 -14.79 -1.16 -4.53
N LEU A 46 -14.27 -1.89 -3.55
CA LEU A 46 -13.50 -1.32 -2.45
C LEU A 46 -12.11 -0.87 -2.93
N LEU A 47 -11.47 -1.66 -3.81
CA LEU A 47 -10.19 -1.34 -4.45
C LEU A 47 -10.25 -0.01 -5.17
N SER A 48 -11.29 0.21 -5.99
CA SER A 48 -11.47 1.49 -6.70
C SER A 48 -11.57 2.68 -5.72
N CYS A 49 -12.32 2.53 -4.62
CA CYS A 49 -12.40 3.55 -3.58
C CYS A 49 -11.06 3.77 -2.86
N VAL A 50 -10.32 2.70 -2.57
CA VAL A 50 -9.03 2.75 -1.89
C VAL A 50 -7.96 3.39 -2.77
N LEU A 51 -7.90 3.04 -4.07
CA LEU A 51 -7.02 3.66 -5.05
C LEU A 51 -7.29 5.16 -5.16
N ALA A 52 -8.56 5.57 -5.25
CA ALA A 52 -8.92 6.98 -5.28
C ALA A 52 -8.48 7.72 -4.00
N ALA A 53 -8.67 7.10 -2.82
CA ALA A 53 -8.27 7.70 -1.55
C ALA A 53 -6.73 7.81 -1.41
N ALA A 54 -5.99 6.75 -1.77
CA ALA A 54 -4.53 6.76 -1.79
C ALA A 54 -3.99 7.80 -2.79
N ALA A 55 -4.67 7.94 -3.94
CA ALA A 55 -4.38 8.95 -4.93
C ALA A 55 -4.65 10.39 -4.47
N LYS A 56 -5.40 10.61 -3.38
CA LYS A 56 -5.63 11.92 -2.74
C LYS A 56 -4.75 12.18 -1.52
N ALA A 57 -4.26 11.13 -0.87
CA ALA A 57 -3.50 11.24 0.38
C ALA A 57 -2.26 12.13 0.26
N GLY A 58 -1.51 12.02 -0.84
CA GLY A 58 -0.35 12.88 -1.12
C GLY A 58 -0.68 14.34 -1.51
N GLU A 59 -1.93 14.69 -1.84
CA GLU A 59 -2.31 16.08 -2.15
C GLU A 59 -2.66 16.88 -0.87
N THR A 60 -2.97 16.19 0.23
CA THR A 60 -3.57 16.82 1.44
C THR A 60 -2.55 17.10 2.54
N GLY A 61 -1.25 17.06 2.24
CA GLY A 61 -0.18 17.30 3.22
C GLY A 61 0.01 16.20 4.28
N ARG A 62 -0.60 15.02 4.09
CA ARG A 62 -0.26 13.82 4.88
C ARG A 62 0.95 13.16 4.21
N SER A 63 2.13 13.40 4.77
CA SER A 63 3.39 12.97 4.21
C SER A 63 3.63 11.47 4.42
N TYR A 64 4.28 10.85 3.43
CA TYR A 64 4.84 9.52 3.59
C TYR A 64 6.02 9.62 4.54
N ARG A 65 6.09 8.74 5.53
CA ARG A 65 7.25 8.70 6.42
C ARG A 65 8.29 7.77 5.81
N ILE A 66 9.30 8.34 5.18
CA ILE A 66 10.41 7.59 4.61
C ILE A 66 11.33 7.10 5.75
N LEU A 67 11.59 5.80 5.80
CA LEU A 67 12.45 5.17 6.80
C LEU A 67 13.82 4.82 6.22
N ASP A 68 13.83 4.31 4.99
CA ASP A 68 15.01 3.98 4.22
C ASP A 68 14.77 4.34 2.73
N PRO A 69 15.23 5.51 2.27
CA PRO A 69 15.03 5.95 0.89
C PRO A 69 15.77 5.08 -0.14
N THR A 70 16.88 4.42 0.25
CA THR A 70 17.58 3.51 -0.66
C THR A 70 16.73 2.26 -0.89
N ARG A 71 16.16 1.71 0.18
CA ARG A 71 15.29 0.54 0.13
C ARG A 71 14.00 0.84 -0.63
N LEU A 72 13.39 1.99 -0.39
CA LEU A 72 12.22 2.45 -1.12
C LEU A 72 12.47 2.51 -2.63
N ARG A 73 13.61 3.06 -3.06
CA ARG A 73 13.94 3.15 -4.48
C ARG A 73 14.19 1.80 -5.12
N ARG A 74 14.85 0.87 -4.42
CA ARG A 74 15.01 -0.51 -4.89
C ARG A 74 13.66 -1.20 -5.08
N ILE A 75 12.78 -1.07 -4.09
CA ILE A 75 11.44 -1.66 -4.16
C ILE A 75 10.64 -1.04 -5.30
N ALA A 76 10.74 0.27 -5.51
CA ALA A 76 10.14 0.93 -6.67
C ALA A 76 10.63 0.31 -7.99
N GLU A 77 11.93 0.06 -8.14
CA GLU A 77 12.50 -0.62 -9.31
C GLU A 77 11.97 -2.06 -9.45
N GLU A 78 11.80 -2.80 -8.34
CA GLU A 78 11.21 -4.15 -8.33
C GLU A 78 9.76 -4.15 -8.84
N TYR A 79 8.99 -3.10 -8.53
CA TYR A 79 7.65 -2.86 -9.07
C TYR A 79 7.65 -2.24 -10.48
N GLY A 80 8.81 -2.04 -11.12
CA GLY A 80 8.92 -1.42 -12.45
C GLY A 80 8.69 0.10 -12.47
N ILE A 81 8.78 0.76 -11.32
CA ILE A 81 8.61 2.21 -11.15
C ILE A 81 9.98 2.88 -11.23
N GLU A 82 10.20 3.76 -12.21
CA GLU A 82 11.44 4.55 -12.31
C GLU A 82 11.53 5.62 -11.20
N PRO A 83 12.53 5.55 -10.29
CA PRO A 83 12.67 6.51 -9.19
C PRO A 83 13.47 7.78 -9.57
N THR A 84 14.14 7.78 -10.72
CA THR A 84 15.05 8.87 -11.13
C THR A 84 14.29 10.18 -11.32
N GLY A 85 14.78 11.25 -10.69
CA GLY A 85 14.20 12.59 -10.81
C GLY A 85 12.89 12.80 -10.02
N ARG A 86 12.42 11.79 -9.29
CA ARG A 86 11.25 11.88 -8.40
C ARG A 86 11.68 12.11 -6.96
N SER A 87 10.81 12.79 -6.20
CA SER A 87 10.94 12.90 -4.76
C SER A 87 10.60 11.57 -4.08
N ASP A 88 11.13 11.33 -2.88
CA ASP A 88 10.89 10.08 -2.16
C ASP A 88 9.40 9.92 -1.78
N ASP A 89 8.65 11.00 -1.57
CA ASP A 89 7.18 10.96 -1.39
C ASP A 89 6.45 10.51 -2.66
N GLU A 90 6.87 10.97 -3.83
CA GLU A 90 6.29 10.53 -5.12
C GLU A 90 6.57 9.05 -5.38
N VAL A 91 7.78 8.59 -5.04
CA VAL A 91 8.16 7.18 -5.15
C VAL A 91 7.35 6.33 -4.16
N ALA A 92 7.26 6.72 -2.89
CA ALA A 92 6.48 6.03 -1.87
C ALA A 92 4.99 5.93 -2.23
N ARG A 93 4.43 7.00 -2.79
CA ARG A 93 3.07 7.01 -3.31
C ARG A 93 2.88 6.01 -4.46
N ALA A 94 3.79 6.01 -5.43
CA ALA A 94 3.70 5.09 -6.57
C ALA A 94 3.79 3.62 -6.11
N VAL A 95 4.71 3.31 -5.18
CA VAL A 95 4.83 1.97 -4.59
C VAL A 95 3.57 1.58 -3.83
N THR A 96 2.97 2.50 -3.06
CA THR A 96 1.70 2.25 -2.37
C THR A 96 0.57 1.90 -3.33
N LEU A 97 0.47 2.61 -4.45
CA LEU A 97 -0.55 2.34 -5.47
C LEU A 97 -0.30 0.99 -6.16
N ALA A 98 0.96 0.63 -6.41
CA ALA A 98 1.32 -0.67 -6.96
C ALA A 98 0.90 -1.82 -6.02
N ILE A 99 1.22 -1.72 -4.72
CA ILE A 99 0.80 -2.70 -3.70
C ILE A 99 -0.73 -2.83 -3.65
N ILE A 100 -1.47 -1.71 -3.70
CA ILE A 100 -2.93 -1.75 -3.73
C ILE A 100 -3.42 -2.45 -5.02
N GLY A 101 -2.76 -2.22 -6.16
CA GLY A 101 -3.08 -2.86 -7.44
C GLY A 101 -2.81 -4.35 -7.49
N GLU A 102 -1.94 -4.91 -6.64
CA GLU A 102 -1.72 -6.37 -6.59
C GLU A 102 -2.99 -7.13 -6.22
N TYR A 103 -3.89 -6.51 -5.46
CA TYR A 103 -5.19 -7.08 -5.11
C TYR A 103 -6.19 -7.05 -6.27
N GLU A 104 -5.96 -6.29 -7.34
CA GLU A 104 -6.76 -6.34 -8.58
C GLU A 104 -6.34 -7.53 -9.44
N VAL A 105 -5.03 -7.80 -9.55
CA VAL A 105 -4.46 -8.86 -10.41
C VAL A 105 -4.61 -10.25 -9.77
N ASN A 106 -4.63 -10.34 -8.44
CA ASN A 106 -4.83 -11.61 -7.72
C ASN A 106 -6.30 -12.04 -7.61
N MET A 107 -7.24 -11.26 -8.15
CA MET A 107 -8.61 -11.75 -8.34
C MET A 107 -8.59 -12.72 -9.52
N PRO A 108 -9.00 -13.99 -9.37
CA PRO A 108 -9.21 -14.84 -10.54
C PRO A 108 -10.26 -14.15 -11.40
N GLU A 109 -9.89 -13.79 -12.64
CA GLU A 109 -10.87 -13.43 -13.66
C GLU A 109 -11.83 -14.61 -13.80
N GLU A 110 -13.01 -14.50 -13.20
CA GLU A 110 -14.12 -15.39 -13.51
C GLU A 110 -14.51 -15.10 -14.96
N HIS A 111 -13.88 -15.84 -15.89
CA HIS A 111 -14.26 -15.89 -17.29
C HIS A 111 -15.75 -16.23 -17.37
N ALA A 112 -16.55 -15.26 -17.83
CA ALA A 112 -17.93 -15.45 -18.27
C ALA A 112 -17.98 -15.78 -19.77
#